data_AF-A0A562LL21-F1
#
_entry.id   AF-A0A562LL21-F1
#
_cell.length_a   1.000
_cell.length_b   1.000
_cell.length_c   1.000
_cell.angle_alpha   90.00
_cell.angle_beta   90.00
_cell.angle_gamma   90.00
#
_symmetry.space_group_name_H-M   'P 1'
#
loop_
_entity.id
_entity.type
_entity.pdbx_description
1 polymer ?
#
loop_
_entity_poly.entity_id
_entity_poly.type
_entity_poly.pdbx_seq_one_letter_code
_entity_poly.pdbx_strand_id
1 'polypeptide(L)'
;MNKISYYLMVFVGVLTCLQFIPHAFMGYPAILEHIQKGEIQEVAAPGMQIIWLYSSIMMLLTGIWMLFLSKPIKEGDNKARLQGLFLSLGLIAFGLICNYITGEIVNHLFFFMIEGVLLLLATTIFFKIKSNE
;
A
#
# COMPACT_ATOMS: atom_id res chain seq x y z
N MET A 1 -19.80 0.24 16.86
CA MET A 1 -18.54 -0.53 16.72
C MET A 1 -18.36 -0.97 15.27
N ASN A 2 -17.27 -0.57 14.61
CA ASN A 2 -17.07 -0.68 13.16
C ASN A 2 -16.42 -2.02 12.78
N LYS A 3 -17.17 -3.13 12.88
CA LYS A 3 -16.64 -4.48 12.62
C LYS A 3 -16.17 -4.65 11.17
N ILE A 4 -16.93 -4.19 10.19
CA ILE A 4 -16.59 -4.33 8.77
C ILE A 4 -15.33 -3.52 8.45
N SER A 5 -15.29 -2.24 8.83
CA SER A 5 -14.09 -1.39 8.67
C SER A 5 -12.85 -1.99 9.32
N TYR A 6 -13.00 -2.60 10.51
CA TYR A 6 -11.93 -3.29 11.19
C TYR A 6 -11.38 -4.45 10.35
N TYR A 7 -12.23 -5.37 9.91
CA TYR A 7 -11.79 -6.54 9.14
C TYR A 7 -11.20 -6.15 7.79
N LEU A 8 -11.75 -5.13 7.11
CA LEU A 8 -11.17 -4.61 5.87
C LEU A 8 -9.78 -4.00 6.11
N MET A 9 -9.61 -3.19 7.15
CA MET A 9 -8.31 -2.61 7.49
C MET A 9 -7.28 -3.69 7.84
N VAL A 10 -7.66 -4.71 8.62
CA VAL A 10 -6.80 -5.86 8.94
C VAL A 10 -6.44 -6.63 7.67
N PHE A 11 -7.44 -6.94 6.84
CA PHE A 11 -7.25 -7.71 5.63
C PHE A 11 -6.26 -7.03 4.68
N VAL A 12 -6.47 -5.73 4.40
CA VAL A 12 -5.53 -4.96 3.57
C VAL A 12 -4.16 -4.86 4.24
N GLY A 13 -4.09 -4.57 5.54
CA GLY A 13 -2.83 -4.57 6.29
C GLY A 13 -2.02 -5.86 6.16
N VAL A 14 -2.69 -7.02 6.27
CA VAL A 14 -2.05 -8.33 6.09
C VAL A 14 -1.59 -8.53 4.64
N LEU A 15 -2.43 -8.21 3.66
CA LEU A 15 -2.06 -8.37 2.24
C LEU A 15 -0.85 -7.51 1.87
N THR A 16 -0.83 -6.24 2.27
CA THR A 16 0.30 -5.34 2.01
C THR A 16 1.58 -5.85 2.68
N CYS A 17 1.50 -6.38 3.91
CA CYS A 17 2.64 -7.05 4.57
C CYS A 17 3.10 -8.30 3.81
N LEU A 18 2.19 -9.07 3.22
CA LEU A 18 2.56 -10.26 2.45
C LEU A 18 3.18 -9.89 1.09
N GLN A 19 2.72 -8.81 0.46
CA GLN A 19 3.28 -8.27 -0.79
C GLN A 19 4.73 -7.78 -0.64
N PHE A 20 5.17 -7.44 0.57
CA PHE A 20 6.58 -7.16 0.87
C PHE A 20 7.52 -8.23 0.36
N ILE A 21 7.20 -9.50 0.57
CA ILE A 21 8.11 -10.59 0.21
C ILE A 21 8.36 -10.63 -1.32
N PRO A 22 7.34 -10.77 -2.18
CA PRO A 22 7.56 -10.79 -3.62
C PRO A 22 8.11 -9.46 -4.14
N HIS A 23 7.71 -8.31 -3.60
CA HIS A 23 8.27 -7.02 -4.03
C HIS A 23 9.76 -6.92 -3.68
N ALA A 24 10.12 -7.07 -2.41
CA ALA A 24 11.49 -6.87 -1.95
C ALA A 24 12.47 -7.87 -2.57
N PHE A 25 12.09 -9.15 -2.64
CA PHE A 25 13.02 -10.23 -2.99
C PHE A 25 12.88 -10.72 -4.44
N MET A 26 11.66 -10.79 -4.99
CA MET A 26 11.47 -11.33 -6.34
C MET A 26 11.59 -10.25 -7.42
N GLY A 27 11.29 -8.98 -7.09
CA GLY A 27 11.48 -7.88 -8.05
C GLY A 27 12.88 -7.27 -8.05
N TYR A 28 13.68 -7.44 -6.99
CA TYR A 28 15.06 -6.94 -6.96
C TYR A 28 15.96 -7.54 -8.07
N PRO A 29 15.89 -8.84 -8.40
CA PRO A 29 16.59 -9.41 -9.55
C PRO A 29 16.29 -8.70 -10.87
N ALA A 30 15.06 -8.23 -11.09
CA ALA A 30 14.72 -7.48 -12.31
C ALA A 30 15.50 -6.16 -12.39
N ILE A 31 15.69 -5.45 -11.27
CA ILE A 31 16.54 -4.25 -11.23
C ILE A 31 17.98 -4.59 -11.62
N LEU A 32 18.52 -5.67 -11.06
CA LEU A 32 19.88 -6.10 -11.37
C LEU A 32 20.03 -6.46 -12.85
N GLU A 33 19.03 -7.10 -13.44
CA GLU A 33 18.99 -7.41 -14.87
C GLU A 33 19.01 -6.15 -15.74
N HIS A 34 18.18 -5.14 -15.41
CA HIS A 34 18.17 -3.86 -16.12
C HIS A 34 19.50 -3.08 -15.99
N ILE A 35 20.17 -3.18 -14.84
CA ILE A 35 21.53 -2.63 -14.65
C ILE A 35 22.53 -3.38 -15.56
N GLN A 36 22.50 -4.71 -15.56
CA GLN A 36 23.43 -5.53 -16.36
C GLN A 36 23.25 -5.34 -17.86
N LYS A 37 22.03 -5.09 -18.33
CA LYS A 37 21.73 -4.76 -19.74
C LYS A 37 22.19 -3.36 -20.14
N GLY A 38 22.67 -2.54 -19.21
CA GLY A 38 23.06 -1.15 -19.47
C GLY A 38 21.88 -0.21 -19.67
N GLU A 39 20.65 -0.64 -19.33
CA GLU A 39 19.43 0.18 -19.41
C GLU A 39 19.38 1.21 -18.27
N ILE A 40 20.05 0.91 -17.15
CA ILE A 40 20.32 1.84 -16.06
C ILE A 40 21.80 2.23 -16.12
N GLN A 41 22.07 3.54 -16.24
CA GLN A 41 23.44 4.05 -16.22
C GLN A 41 24.17 3.66 -14.93
N GLU A 42 25.45 3.28 -15.02
CA GLU A 42 26.22 2.80 -13.86
C GLU A 42 26.21 3.76 -12.68
N VAL A 43 26.26 5.07 -12.95
CA VAL A 43 26.21 6.13 -11.92
C VAL A 43 24.87 6.17 -11.16
N ALA A 44 23.79 5.69 -11.77
CA ALA A 44 22.45 5.66 -11.19
C ALA A 44 22.10 4.32 -10.53
N ALA A 45 22.86 3.25 -10.82
CA ALA A 45 22.59 1.90 -10.33
C ALA A 45 22.49 1.80 -8.79
N PRO A 46 23.42 2.39 -7.99
CA PRO A 46 23.28 2.38 -6.53
C PRO A 46 22.02 3.11 -6.05
N GLY A 47 21.68 4.22 -6.71
CA GLY A 47 20.47 4.99 -6.39
C GLY A 47 19.20 4.17 -6.59
N MET A 48 19.10 3.44 -7.70
CA MET A 48 17.95 2.57 -7.98
C MET A 48 17.81 1.44 -6.94
N GLN A 49 18.92 0.83 -6.53
CA GLN A 49 18.90 -0.21 -5.49
C GLN A 49 18.44 0.34 -4.13
N ILE A 50 18.90 1.53 -3.76
CA ILE A 50 18.49 2.20 -2.52
C ILE A 50 17.00 2.57 -2.55
N ILE A 51 16.52 3.11 -3.68
CA ILE A 51 15.10 3.45 -3.86
C ILE A 51 14.23 2.20 -3.70
N TRP A 52 14.64 1.07 -4.28
CA TRP A 52 13.91 -0.19 -4.17
C TRP A 52 13.87 -0.74 -2.74
N LEU A 53 15.00 -0.70 -2.03
CA LEU A 53 15.05 -1.13 -0.64
C LEU A 53 14.16 -0.24 0.24
N TYR A 54 14.25 1.07 0.04
CA TYR A 54 13.43 2.05 0.77
C TYR A 54 11.94 1.83 0.50
N SER A 55 11.51 1.69 -0.75
CA SER A 55 10.10 1.44 -1.10
C SER A 55 9.59 0.13 -0.50
N SER A 56 10.42 -0.91 -0.50
CA SER A 56 10.11 -2.21 0.10
C SER A 56 9.87 -2.10 1.61
N ILE A 57 10.76 -1.43 2.34
CA ILE A 57 10.61 -1.21 3.78
C ILE A 57 9.37 -0.37 4.07
N MET A 58 9.16 0.72 3.32
CA MET A 58 8.01 1.60 3.50
C MET A 58 6.70 0.85 3.29
N MET A 59 6.61 -0.04 2.29
CA MET A 59 5.43 -0.86 2.08
C MET A 59 5.13 -1.79 3.27
N LEU A 60 6.15 -2.45 3.83
CA LEU A 60 5.98 -3.28 5.03
C LEU A 60 5.51 -2.45 6.23
N LEU A 61 6.12 -1.28 6.45
CA LEU A 61 5.73 -0.37 7.53
C LEU A 61 4.30 0.16 7.33
N THR A 62 3.87 0.43 6.10
CA THR A 62 2.50 0.82 5.78
C THR A 62 1.51 -0.31 6.10
N GLY A 63 1.82 -1.56 5.76
CA GLY A 63 1.02 -2.72 6.15
C GLY A 63 0.88 -2.85 7.67
N ILE A 64 2.00 -2.79 8.40
CA ILE A 64 2.02 -2.82 9.88
C ILE A 64 1.21 -1.66 10.47
N TRP A 65 1.33 -0.47 9.90
CA TRP A 65 0.59 0.70 10.34
C TRP A 65 -0.92 0.49 10.22
N MET A 66 -1.40 -0.11 9.12
CA MET A 66 -2.81 -0.46 8.96
C MET A 66 -3.29 -1.45 10.03
N LEU A 67 -2.46 -2.41 10.43
CA LEU A 67 -2.78 -3.32 11.53
C LEU A 67 -2.95 -2.57 12.85
N PHE A 68 -2.09 -1.59 13.16
CA PHE A 68 -2.24 -0.75 14.33
C PHE A 68 -3.47 0.17 14.25
N LEU A 69 -3.80 0.69 13.07
CA LEU A 69 -4.99 1.51 12.84
C LEU A 69 -6.30 0.71 12.96
N SER A 70 -6.27 -0.60 12.77
CA SER A 70 -7.49 -1.42 12.80
C SER A 70 -8.27 -1.28 14.12
N LYS A 71 -7.59 -1.31 15.27
CA LYS A 71 -8.23 -1.18 16.58
C LYS A 71 -8.94 0.17 16.78
N PRO A 72 -8.29 1.34 16.62
CA PRO A 72 -8.98 2.62 16.73
C PRO A 72 -10.06 2.81 15.64
N ILE A 73 -9.91 2.22 14.45
CA ILE A 73 -10.98 2.18 13.44
C ILE A 73 -12.22 1.45 13.97
N LYS A 74 -12.04 0.29 14.61
CA LYS A 74 -13.13 -0.48 15.24
C LYS A 74 -13.88 0.35 16.28
N GLU A 75 -13.14 1.17 17.03
CA GLU A 75 -13.63 2.03 18.11
C GLU A 75 -14.26 3.35 17.60
N GLY A 76 -14.15 3.65 16.31
CA GLY A 76 -14.76 4.84 15.70
C GLY A 76 -13.94 6.12 15.88
N ASP A 77 -12.61 6.00 16.01
CA ASP A 77 -11.70 7.15 16.11
C ASP A 77 -11.55 7.88 14.77
N ASN A 78 -11.85 9.18 14.77
CA ASN A 78 -11.79 10.01 13.56
C ASN A 78 -10.38 10.30 13.04
N LYS A 79 -9.36 10.31 13.91
CA LYS A 79 -7.97 10.51 13.48
C LYS A 79 -7.47 9.26 12.75
N ALA A 80 -7.78 8.08 13.28
CA ALA A 80 -7.47 6.81 12.60
C ALA A 80 -8.22 6.70 11.26
N ARG A 81 -9.48 7.13 11.20
CA ARG A 81 -10.24 7.24 9.95
C ARG A 81 -9.54 8.11 8.92
N LEU A 82 -9.08 9.31 9.31
CA LEU A 82 -8.42 10.23 8.40
C LEU A 82 -7.11 9.66 7.86
N GLN A 83 -6.33 8.99 8.71
CA GLN A 83 -5.11 8.32 8.28
C GLN A 83 -5.40 7.18 7.29
N GLY A 84 -6.40 6.34 7.57
CA GLY A 84 -6.82 5.31 6.63
C GLY A 84 -7.35 5.87 5.30
N LEU A 85 -7.99 7.05 5.33
CA LEU A 85 -8.42 7.74 4.11
C LEU A 85 -7.22 8.22 3.27
N PHE A 86 -6.18 8.77 3.90
CA PHE A 86 -4.97 9.17 3.18
C PHE A 86 -4.23 7.96 2.61
N LEU A 87 -4.14 6.85 3.34
CA LEU A 87 -3.58 5.61 2.83
C LEU A 87 -4.37 5.10 1.62
N SER A 88 -5.70 5.10 1.72
CA SER A 88 -6.59 4.72 0.63
C SER A 88 -6.34 5.54 -0.64
N LEU A 89 -6.33 6.87 -0.52
CA LEU A 89 -6.09 7.75 -1.67
C LEU A 89 -4.69 7.55 -2.25
N GLY A 90 -3.68 7.38 -1.41
CA GLY A 90 -2.31 7.10 -1.83
C GLY A 90 -2.18 5.81 -2.64
N LEU A 91 -2.80 4.72 -2.17
CA LEU A 91 -2.78 3.42 -2.85
C LEU A 91 -3.56 3.44 -4.17
N ILE A 92 -4.73 4.12 -4.22
CA ILE A 92 -5.49 4.32 -5.45
C ILE A 92 -4.67 5.12 -6.46
N ALA A 93 -4.09 6.24 -6.04
CA ALA A 93 -3.27 7.08 -6.90
C ALA A 93 -2.05 6.31 -7.43
N PHE A 94 -1.38 5.55 -6.57
CA PHE A 94 -0.24 4.72 -6.96
C PHE A 94 -0.62 3.72 -8.05
N GLY A 95 -1.66 2.91 -7.85
CA GLY A 95 -2.07 1.92 -8.84
C GLY A 95 -2.52 2.55 -10.16
N LEU A 96 -3.25 3.68 -10.12
CA LEU A 96 -3.65 4.41 -11.33
C LEU A 96 -2.45 4.97 -12.10
N ILE A 97 -1.48 5.56 -11.40
CA ILE A 97 -0.27 6.11 -12.02
C ILE A 97 0.58 5.00 -12.63
N CYS A 98 0.75 3.87 -11.95
CA CYS A 98 1.48 2.72 -12.48
C CYS A 98 0.82 2.16 -13.75
N ASN A 99 -0.50 2.03 -13.75
CA ASN A 99 -1.25 1.63 -14.95
C ASN A 99 -1.06 2.62 -16.10
N TYR A 100 -1.09 3.92 -15.81
CA TYR A 100 -0.86 4.95 -16.82
C TYR A 100 0.56 4.89 -17.41
N ILE A 101 1.59 4.69 -16.57
CA ILE A 101 3.00 4.63 -16.99
C ILE A 101 3.28 3.36 -17.81
N THR A 102 2.77 2.22 -17.37
CA THR A 102 3.03 0.92 -18.02
C THR A 102 2.20 0.72 -19.29
N GLY A 103 1.08 1.42 -19.44
CA GLY A 103 0.11 1.17 -20.51
C GLY A 103 -0.66 -0.15 -20.32
N GLU A 104 -0.41 -0.87 -19.24
CA GLU A 104 -1.08 -2.13 -18.92
C GLU A 104 -2.20 -1.88 -17.91
N ILE A 105 -3.42 -2.32 -18.26
CA ILE A 105 -4.60 -2.14 -17.41
C ILE A 105 -4.52 -3.01 -16.15
N VAL A 106 -3.88 -4.19 -16.24
CA VAL A 106 -3.76 -5.15 -15.14
C VAL A 106 -2.30 -5.61 -15.03
N ASN A 107 -1.47 -4.79 -14.37
CA ASN A 107 -0.16 -5.21 -13.89
C ASN A 107 -0.24 -5.63 -12.41
N HIS A 108 0.83 -6.19 -11.86
CA HIS A 108 0.87 -6.61 -10.45
C HIS A 108 0.73 -5.45 -9.44
N LEU A 109 0.95 -4.20 -9.85
CA LEU A 109 0.75 -3.00 -9.03
C LEU A 109 -0.71 -2.55 -9.00
N PHE A 110 -1.55 -3.07 -9.91
CA PHE A 110 -3.01 -2.85 -9.90
C PHE A 110 -3.66 -3.30 -8.59
N PHE A 111 -3.11 -4.31 -7.91
CA PHE A 111 -3.63 -4.80 -6.65
C PHE A 111 -3.59 -3.75 -5.52
N PHE A 112 -2.63 -2.82 -5.56
CA PHE A 112 -2.62 -1.68 -4.63
C PHE A 112 -3.84 -0.76 -4.83
N MET A 113 -4.31 -0.60 -6.07
CA MET A 113 -5.54 0.17 -6.32
C MET A 113 -6.75 -0.50 -5.66
N ILE A 114 -6.87 -1.83 -5.78
CA ILE A 114 -7.96 -2.60 -5.15
C ILE A 114 -7.90 -2.45 -3.63
N GLU A 115 -6.71 -2.60 -3.04
CA GLU A 115 -6.49 -2.38 -1.60
C GLU A 115 -6.89 -0.96 -1.17
N GLY A 116 -6.51 0.05 -1.95
CA GLY A 116 -6.90 1.43 -1.73
C GLY A 116 -8.41 1.64 -1.77
N VAL A 117 -9.12 1.00 -2.71
CA VAL A 117 -10.60 1.03 -2.76
C VAL A 117 -11.22 0.34 -1.55
N LEU A 118 -10.70 -0.81 -1.13
CA LEU A 118 -11.19 -1.50 0.08
C LEU A 118 -11.01 -0.62 1.34
N LEU A 119 -9.88 0.06 1.47
CA LEU A 119 -9.64 1.03 2.55
C LEU A 119 -10.55 2.25 2.46
N LEU A 120 -10.88 2.71 1.23
CA LEU A 120 -11.81 3.81 1.02
C LEU A 120 -13.16 3.44 1.61
N LEU A 121 -13.67 2.26 1.24
CA LEU A 121 -14.94 1.73 1.75
C LEU A 121 -14.90 1.56 3.27
N ALA A 122 -13.78 1.06 3.81
CA ALA A 122 -13.59 0.89 5.25
C ALA A 122 -13.66 2.22 6.02
N THR A 123 -13.12 3.31 5.47
CA THR A 123 -13.01 4.62 6.13
C THR A 123 -14.14 5.61 5.79
N THR A 124 -14.98 5.28 4.82
CA THR A 124 -16.12 6.12 4.40
C THR A 124 -17.44 5.41 4.63
N ILE A 125 -17.78 4.42 3.79
CA ILE A 125 -19.10 3.78 3.76
C ILE A 125 -19.36 2.97 5.03
N PHE A 126 -18.39 2.18 5.48
CA PHE A 126 -18.59 1.27 6.62
C PHE A 126 -18.23 1.88 7.97
N PHE A 127 -17.61 3.06 7.97
CA PHE A 127 -17.16 3.71 9.19
C PHE A 127 -18.29 4.49 9.87
N LYS A 128 -18.50 4.25 11.16
CA LYS A 128 -19.37 5.07 12.01
C LYS A 128 -18.55 5.75 13.10
N ILE A 129 -18.73 7.05 13.23
CA ILE A 129 -18.06 7.86 14.26
C ILE A 129 -18.55 7.43 15.63
N LYS A 130 -17.65 7.39 16.62
CA LYS A 130 -18.03 7.21 18.02
C LYS A 130 -18.95 8.36 18.44
N SER A 131 -20.21 8.06 18.75
CA SER A 131 -21.11 9.03 19.37
C SER A 131 -20.62 9.29 20.79
N ASN A 132 -20.36 10.56 21.12
CA ASN A 132 -20.15 10.97 22.50
C ASN A 132 -21.53 11.00 23.18
N GLU A 133 -21.94 9.87 23.74
CA GLU A 133 -22.83 9.85 24.90
C GLU A 133 -21.99 9.96 26.17
#